data_AF-A0AAV4XTF2-F1
#
_entry.id   AF-A0AAV4XTF2-F1
#
_cell.length_a   1.000
_cell.length_b   1.000
_cell.length_c   1.000
_cell.angle_alpha   90.00
_cell.angle_beta   90.00
_cell.angle_gamma   90.00
#
_symmetry.space_group_name_H-M   'P 1'
#
loop_
_entity.id
_entity.type
_entity.pdbx_description
1 polymer ?
#
loop_
_entity_poly.entity_id
_entity_poly.type
_entity_poly.pdbx_seq_one_letter_code
_entity_poly.pdbx_strand_id
1 'polypeptide(L)'
;MVPYCHLTENGCILVPYCHLTGNGSMLIPYCHLTEVPYCHRTEEVPYCHRTAVPYCHLTEVPYCHRTEVPYCPLIEISYCHLIEVSYCHLTEVSYCYRTKVPYCPLIEVSYCHLIEVSYCHLTEVSHCYRTKVLYYHRTEVPYCHRTEVSYCHRT
;
A
#
# COMPACT_ATOMS: atom_id res chain seq x y z
N MET A 1 20.37 15.08 -18.04
CA MET A 1 19.91 13.95 -18.88
C MET A 1 18.98 13.12 -18.02
N VAL A 2 17.67 13.22 -18.27
CA VAL A 2 16.64 12.51 -17.51
C VAL A 2 16.34 11.21 -18.27
N PRO A 3 16.55 10.01 -17.70
CA PRO A 3 16.23 8.77 -18.40
C PRO A 3 14.70 8.53 -18.38
N TYR A 4 14.12 8.31 -19.56
CA TYR A 4 12.69 8.11 -19.78
C TYR A 4 12.35 6.61 -19.90
N CYS A 5 11.15 6.21 -19.48
CA CYS A 5 10.58 4.89 -19.78
C CYS A 5 9.93 4.87 -21.17
N HIS A 6 10.19 3.81 -21.93
CA HIS A 6 9.39 3.44 -23.10
C HIS A 6 8.29 2.47 -22.66
N LEU A 7 7.03 2.89 -22.77
CA LEU A 7 5.87 2.00 -22.71
C LEU A 7 5.82 1.21 -24.02
N THR A 8 5.87 -0.11 -23.96
CA THR A 8 5.49 -0.97 -25.08
C THR A 8 4.18 -1.67 -24.74
N GLU A 9 3.41 -2.06 -25.76
CA GLU A 9 2.08 -2.69 -25.62
C GLU A 9 2.09 -3.97 -24.74
N ASN A 10 3.26 -4.54 -24.43
CA ASN A 10 3.43 -5.78 -23.65
C ASN A 10 4.08 -5.59 -22.27
N GLY A 11 4.17 -4.36 -21.74
CA GLY A 11 4.71 -4.07 -20.41
C GLY A 11 6.00 -3.26 -20.40
N CYS A 12 6.48 -2.92 -19.19
CA CYS A 12 7.72 -2.16 -18.98
C CYS A 12 8.92 -3.12 -19.03
N ILE A 13 9.85 -2.90 -19.98
CA ILE A 13 11.15 -3.59 -20.00
C ILE A 13 12.15 -2.76 -19.20
N LEU A 14 12.94 -3.45 -18.37
CA LEU A 14 13.99 -2.98 -17.45
C LEU A 14 14.52 -1.56 -17.72
N VAL A 15 13.95 -0.59 -17.01
CA VAL A 15 14.57 0.71 -16.73
C VAL A 15 14.68 0.81 -15.21
N PRO A 16 15.83 1.25 -14.65
CA PRO A 16 16.06 1.25 -13.19
C PRO A 16 15.12 2.15 -12.38
N TYR A 17 14.34 3.01 -13.04
CA TYR A 17 13.37 3.91 -12.42
C TYR A 17 12.13 4.06 -13.30
N CYS A 18 10.94 3.81 -12.75
CA CYS A 18 9.67 4.11 -13.42
C CYS A 18 9.08 5.41 -12.84
N HIS A 19 9.15 6.50 -13.60
CA HIS A 19 8.43 7.75 -13.38
C HIS A 19 7.36 7.94 -14.45
N LEU A 20 6.09 7.95 -14.03
CA LEU A 20 4.94 8.22 -14.91
C LEU A 20 4.35 9.57 -14.50
N THR A 21 4.60 10.58 -15.33
CA THR A 21 4.03 11.95 -15.24
C THR A 21 3.60 12.37 -16.65
N GLY A 22 2.31 12.55 -16.89
CA GLY A 22 1.71 12.86 -18.18
C GLY A 22 0.50 13.79 -18.06
N ASN A 23 0.67 15.07 -18.42
CA ASN A 23 -0.44 16.03 -18.58
C ASN A 23 -1.33 15.76 -19.83
N GLY A 24 -1.63 14.51 -20.19
CA GLY A 24 -2.40 14.22 -21.41
C GLY A 24 -2.97 12.81 -21.50
N SER A 25 -4.31 12.74 -21.51
CA SER A 25 -5.22 11.81 -22.22
C SER A 25 -4.76 10.39 -22.62
N MET A 26 -3.89 9.73 -21.87
CA MET A 26 -3.57 8.31 -22.03
C MET A 26 -3.85 7.60 -20.70
N LEU A 27 -5.11 7.23 -20.50
CA LEU A 27 -5.52 6.37 -19.40
C LEU A 27 -4.83 5.02 -19.58
N ILE A 28 -3.81 4.74 -18.77
CA ILE A 28 -3.25 3.39 -18.65
C ILE A 28 -4.19 2.63 -17.69
N PRO A 29 -4.98 1.65 -18.16
CA PRO A 29 -5.95 1.00 -17.29
C PRO A 29 -5.28 0.02 -16.30
N TYR A 30 -4.10 -0.52 -16.64
CA TYR A 30 -3.39 -1.52 -15.85
C TYR A 30 -1.87 -1.27 -15.84
N CYS A 31 -1.25 -1.40 -14.67
CA CYS A 31 0.20 -1.31 -14.51
C CYS A 31 0.74 -2.60 -13.86
N HIS A 32 1.59 -3.33 -14.59
CA HIS A 32 2.30 -4.52 -14.10
C HIS A 32 3.80 -4.24 -14.05
N LEU A 33 4.41 -4.37 -12.86
CA LEU A 33 5.83 -4.14 -12.65
C LEU A 33 6.46 -5.30 -11.86
N THR A 34 7.57 -5.79 -12.39
CA THR A 34 8.36 -6.89 -11.84
C THR A 34 9.82 -6.43 -11.76
N GLU A 35 10.48 -6.58 -10.61
CA GLU A 35 11.93 -6.40 -10.46
C GLU A 35 12.45 -4.99 -10.81
N VAL A 36 11.70 -3.94 -10.48
CA VAL A 36 12.16 -2.54 -10.62
C VAL A 36 12.60 -1.97 -9.28
N PRO A 37 13.77 -1.28 -9.20
CA PRO A 37 14.29 -0.74 -7.93
C PRO A 37 13.37 0.30 -7.27
N TYR A 38 12.73 1.14 -8.09
CA TYR A 38 11.95 2.26 -7.62
C TYR A 38 10.78 2.54 -8.56
N CYS A 39 9.65 2.92 -7.98
CA CYS A 39 8.55 3.46 -8.76
C CYS A 39 7.78 4.57 -8.03
N HIS A 40 7.59 5.68 -8.74
CA HIS A 40 6.82 6.82 -8.27
C HIS A 40 5.74 7.16 -9.28
N ARG A 41 4.52 7.32 -8.77
CA ARG A 41 3.37 7.63 -9.62
C ARG A 41 2.38 8.55 -8.93
N THR A 42 1.95 9.56 -9.68
CA THR A 42 1.10 10.66 -9.21
C THR A 42 -0.23 10.76 -9.95
N GLU A 43 -0.52 9.87 -10.89
CA GLU A 43 -1.75 9.88 -11.68
C GLU A 43 -2.65 8.69 -11.39
N GLU A 44 -3.93 8.77 -11.77
CA GLU A 44 -4.88 7.67 -11.67
C GLU A 44 -4.47 6.49 -12.59
N VAL A 45 -4.29 5.29 -12.02
CA VAL A 45 -4.39 4.01 -12.76
C VAL A 45 -5.43 3.20 -12.02
N PRO A 46 -6.45 2.67 -12.69
CA PRO A 46 -7.45 1.80 -12.08
C PRO A 46 -6.83 0.62 -11.32
N TYR A 47 -5.82 -0.06 -11.89
CA TYR A 47 -5.23 -1.27 -11.31
C TYR A 47 -3.70 -1.32 -11.36
N CYS A 48 -3.05 -1.52 -10.21
CA CYS A 48 -1.60 -1.70 -10.11
C CYS A 48 -1.24 -3.05 -9.47
N HIS A 49 -0.43 -3.86 -10.16
CA HIS A 49 0.14 -5.11 -9.66
C HIS A 49 1.67 -5.06 -9.65
N ARG A 50 2.30 -5.32 -8.50
CA ARG A 50 3.75 -5.21 -8.31
C ARG A 50 4.35 -6.40 -7.56
N THR A 51 5.50 -6.84 -8.02
CA THR A 51 6.30 -7.91 -7.42
C THR A 51 7.76 -7.47 -7.30
N ALA A 52 8.35 -7.61 -6.11
CA ALA A 52 9.77 -7.32 -5.86
C ALA A 52 10.18 -5.89 -6.25
N VAL A 53 9.49 -4.89 -5.72
CA VAL A 53 9.80 -3.47 -5.93
C VAL A 53 10.25 -2.87 -4.61
N PRO A 54 11.55 -2.56 -4.40
CA PRO A 54 12.10 -2.09 -3.12
C PRO A 54 11.37 -0.86 -2.54
N TYR A 55 11.04 0.10 -3.41
CA TYR A 55 10.43 1.36 -3.04
C TYR A 55 9.30 1.71 -3.99
N CYS A 56 8.10 1.97 -3.47
CA CYS A 56 7.07 2.52 -4.33
C CYS A 56 6.04 3.43 -3.65
N HIS A 57 5.83 4.60 -4.26
CA HIS A 57 4.90 5.65 -3.85
C HIS A 57 3.75 5.79 -4.86
N LEU A 58 2.50 5.73 -4.39
CA LEU A 58 1.29 5.94 -5.21
C LEU A 58 0.37 6.96 -4.55
N THR A 59 -0.27 7.78 -5.38
CA THR A 59 -1.17 8.83 -4.90
C THR A 59 -2.63 8.44 -5.10
N GLU A 60 -3.05 8.07 -6.32
CA GLU A 60 -4.46 7.78 -6.63
C GLU A 60 -4.57 6.45 -7.40
N VAL A 61 -4.91 5.37 -6.71
CA VAL A 61 -5.04 4.04 -7.35
C VAL A 61 -6.21 3.28 -6.73
N PRO A 62 -7.31 3.03 -7.47
CA PRO A 62 -8.46 2.31 -6.94
C PRO A 62 -8.10 0.90 -6.43
N TYR A 63 -7.24 0.18 -7.14
CA TYR A 63 -6.83 -1.18 -6.76
C TYR A 63 -5.32 -1.38 -6.80
N CYS A 64 -4.73 -1.75 -5.67
CA CYS A 64 -3.31 -2.04 -5.56
C CYS A 64 -3.05 -3.43 -4.96
N HIS A 65 -2.31 -4.26 -5.70
CA HIS A 65 -1.80 -5.55 -5.25
C HIS A 65 -0.27 -5.56 -5.24
N ARG A 66 0.33 -5.89 -4.08
CA ARG A 66 1.80 -5.93 -3.95
C ARG A 66 2.32 -7.13 -3.20
N THR A 67 3.45 -7.61 -3.70
CA THR A 67 4.24 -8.68 -3.10
C THR A 67 5.68 -8.20 -2.95
N GLU A 68 6.26 -8.42 -1.76
CA GLU A 68 7.66 -8.13 -1.45
C GLU A 68 8.08 -6.67 -1.73
N VAL A 69 7.56 -5.74 -0.92
CA VAL A 69 7.89 -4.31 -1.04
C VAL A 69 8.38 -3.78 0.31
N PRO A 70 9.68 -3.52 0.51
CA PRO A 70 10.23 -2.93 1.72
C PRO A 70 9.53 -1.65 2.16
N TYR A 71 9.29 -0.68 1.25
CA TYR A 71 8.70 0.61 1.60
C TYR A 71 7.56 1.01 0.66
N CYS A 72 6.39 1.29 1.24
CA CYS A 72 5.15 1.50 0.50
C CYS A 72 4.25 2.60 1.10
N PRO A 73 4.52 3.89 0.81
CA PRO A 73 3.57 4.98 1.06
C PRO A 73 2.46 5.02 -0.01
N LEU A 74 1.20 5.06 0.42
CA LEU A 74 0.04 5.20 -0.45
C LEU A 74 -0.96 6.20 0.14
N ILE A 75 -1.57 7.02 -0.71
CA ILE A 75 -2.39 8.15 -0.25
C ILE A 75 -3.88 7.83 -0.40
N GLU A 76 -4.43 7.83 -1.61
CA GLU A 76 -5.84 7.58 -1.90
C GLU A 76 -6.01 6.26 -2.66
N ILE A 77 -6.47 5.23 -1.97
CA ILE A 77 -6.66 3.89 -2.55
C ILE A 77 -7.97 3.28 -2.08
N SER A 78 -8.83 2.82 -2.99
CA SER A 78 -10.06 2.13 -2.57
C SER A 78 -9.75 0.75 -1.98
N TYR A 79 -8.89 -0.04 -2.63
CA TYR A 79 -8.55 -1.40 -2.23
C TYR A 79 -7.05 -1.66 -2.28
N CYS A 80 -6.48 -2.10 -1.15
CA CYS A 80 -5.07 -2.42 -1.02
C CYS A 80 -4.86 -3.85 -0.48
N HIS A 81 -4.07 -4.67 -1.19
CA HIS A 81 -3.66 -6.00 -0.78
C HIS A 81 -2.13 -6.11 -0.74
N LEU A 82 -1.58 -6.26 0.47
CA LEU A 82 -0.13 -6.29 0.73
C LEU A 82 0.26 -7.59 1.45
N ILE A 83 1.22 -8.33 0.91
CA ILE A 83 1.63 -9.62 1.51
C ILE A 83 2.84 -9.46 2.41
N GLU A 84 4.00 -9.09 1.87
CA GLU A 84 5.25 -8.94 2.62
C GLU A 84 5.79 -7.54 2.39
N VAL A 85 5.58 -6.66 3.38
CA VAL A 85 5.99 -5.26 3.30
C VAL A 85 6.67 -4.88 4.60
N SER A 86 7.90 -4.35 4.57
CA SER A 86 8.60 -4.00 5.81
C SER A 86 7.98 -2.78 6.48
N TYR A 87 7.54 -1.81 5.66
CA TYR A 87 7.00 -0.54 6.09
C TYR A 87 5.90 -0.05 5.15
N CYS A 88 4.71 0.21 5.69
CA CYS A 88 3.60 0.74 4.90
C CYS A 88 2.84 1.85 5.63
N HIS A 89 2.75 3.00 4.96
CA HIS A 89 1.90 4.12 5.33
C HIS A 89 0.70 4.20 4.41
N LEU A 90 -0.50 4.30 4.99
CA LEU A 90 -1.72 4.65 4.25
C LEU A 90 -2.36 5.88 4.86
N THR A 91 -2.78 6.79 3.99
CA THR A 91 -3.54 7.99 4.38
C THR A 91 -5.03 7.71 4.33
N GLU A 92 -5.60 7.46 3.15
CA GLU A 92 -7.04 7.30 2.93
C GLU A 92 -7.32 6.01 2.15
N VAL A 93 -7.86 4.99 2.84
CA VAL A 93 -8.14 3.70 2.22
C VAL A 93 -9.48 3.09 2.60
N SER A 94 -10.30 2.70 1.63
CA SER A 94 -11.60 2.07 1.98
C SER A 94 -11.41 0.65 2.53
N TYR A 95 -10.58 -0.16 1.88
CA TYR A 95 -10.29 -1.53 2.30
C TYR A 95 -8.79 -1.86 2.24
N CYS A 96 -8.26 -2.35 3.35
CA CYS A 96 -6.87 -2.77 3.44
C CYS A 96 -6.73 -4.20 4.00
N TYR A 97 -6.06 -5.07 3.25
CA TYR A 97 -5.66 -6.40 3.70
C TYR A 97 -4.14 -6.52 3.74
N ARG A 98 -3.60 -6.97 4.88
CA ARG A 98 -2.17 -7.11 5.11
C ARG A 98 -1.82 -8.42 5.79
N THR A 99 -0.81 -9.10 5.27
CA THR A 99 -0.36 -10.39 5.83
C THR A 99 0.81 -10.23 6.79
N LYS A 100 1.98 -9.78 6.32
CA LYS A 100 3.19 -9.63 7.14
C LYS A 100 3.76 -8.23 6.99
N VAL A 101 3.56 -7.41 8.00
CA VAL A 101 4.06 -6.03 7.99
C VAL A 101 4.60 -5.63 9.35
N PRO A 102 5.92 -5.45 9.53
CA PRO A 102 6.51 -4.99 10.79
C PRO A 102 5.94 -3.66 11.27
N TYR A 103 5.75 -2.68 10.38
CA TYR A 103 5.32 -1.32 10.75
C TYR A 103 4.18 -0.81 9.84
N CYS A 104 3.03 -0.50 10.45
CA CYS A 104 1.81 -0.07 9.77
C CYS A 104 1.17 1.18 10.39
N PRO A 105 1.51 2.39 9.91
CA PRO A 105 0.69 3.56 10.22
C PRO A 105 -0.45 3.71 9.19
N LEU A 106 -1.65 3.94 9.70
CA LEU A 106 -2.91 3.99 8.95
C LEU A 106 -3.71 5.18 9.47
N ILE A 107 -4.05 6.13 8.60
CA ILE A 107 -4.71 7.36 9.03
C ILE A 107 -6.24 7.21 9.02
N GLU A 108 -6.83 7.11 7.84
CA GLU A 108 -8.27 6.96 7.62
C GLU A 108 -8.52 5.65 6.85
N VAL A 109 -9.10 4.66 7.52
CA VAL A 109 -9.41 3.37 6.88
C VAL A 109 -10.80 2.87 7.22
N SER A 110 -11.66 2.61 6.25
CA SER A 110 -12.99 2.07 6.58
C SER A 110 -12.89 0.63 7.13
N TYR A 111 -12.13 -0.24 6.47
CA TYR A 111 -11.94 -1.64 6.86
C TYR A 111 -10.46 -2.06 6.79
N CYS A 112 -9.91 -2.55 7.91
CA CYS A 112 -8.61 -3.23 7.94
C CYS A 112 -8.68 -4.71 8.34
N HIS A 113 -7.92 -5.54 7.63
CA HIS A 113 -7.64 -6.92 8.01
C HIS A 113 -6.13 -7.13 8.10
N LEU A 114 -5.61 -7.33 9.31
CA LEU A 114 -4.18 -7.47 9.59
C LEU A 114 -3.89 -8.84 10.19
N ILE A 115 -2.94 -9.59 9.62
CA ILE A 115 -2.61 -10.94 10.10
C ILE A 115 -1.42 -10.91 11.05
N GLU A 116 -0.24 -10.50 10.60
CA GLU A 116 1.00 -10.52 11.37
C GLU A 116 1.66 -9.14 11.29
N VAL A 117 1.47 -8.33 12.33
CA VAL A 117 1.99 -6.96 12.40
C VAL A 117 2.72 -6.74 13.72
N SER A 118 3.96 -6.25 13.67
CA SER A 118 4.69 -5.97 14.91
C SER A 118 4.22 -4.67 15.55
N TYR A 119 4.08 -3.61 14.77
CA TYR A 119 3.68 -2.28 15.24
C TYR A 119 2.61 -1.70 14.32
N CYS A 120 1.46 -1.34 14.89
CA CYS A 120 0.33 -0.77 14.16
C CYS A 120 -0.19 0.49 14.88
N HIS A 121 -0.25 1.60 14.14
CA HIS A 121 -0.85 2.86 14.58
C HIS A 121 -2.06 3.16 13.70
N LEU A 122 -3.25 3.19 14.31
CA LEU A 122 -4.50 3.58 13.66
C LEU A 122 -4.98 4.91 14.24
N THR A 123 -5.33 5.89 13.41
CA THR A 123 -6.09 7.04 13.88
C THR A 123 -7.59 6.77 13.74
N GLU A 124 -8.15 6.86 12.54
CA GLU A 124 -9.57 6.71 12.29
C GLU A 124 -9.84 5.46 11.48
N VAL A 125 -10.43 4.45 12.11
CA VAL A 125 -10.79 3.21 11.41
C VAL A 125 -12.16 2.72 11.80
N SER A 126 -13.08 2.50 10.86
CA SER A 126 -14.43 2.04 11.22
C SER A 126 -14.43 0.61 11.73
N HIS A 127 -13.78 -0.31 11.02
CA HIS A 127 -13.69 -1.72 11.38
C HIS A 127 -12.27 -2.26 11.23
N CYS A 128 -11.77 -2.94 12.26
CA CYS A 128 -10.51 -3.68 12.13
C CYS A 128 -10.60 -5.12 12.65
N TYR A 129 -10.15 -6.06 11.82
CA TYR A 129 -9.90 -7.45 12.19
C TYR A 129 -8.40 -7.70 12.29
N ARG A 130 -7.97 -8.33 13.37
CA ARG A 130 -6.55 -8.54 13.68
C ARG A 130 -6.30 -9.93 14.21
N THR A 131 -5.29 -10.59 13.65
CA THR A 131 -4.89 -11.93 14.10
C THR A 131 -3.76 -11.86 15.12
N LYS A 132 -2.57 -11.39 14.74
CA LYS A 132 -1.38 -11.30 15.59
C LYS A 132 -0.78 -9.91 15.48
N VAL A 133 -0.96 -9.10 16.52
CA VAL A 133 -0.36 -7.76 16.60
C VAL A 133 0.40 -7.59 17.90
N LEU A 134 1.71 -7.33 17.85
CA LEU A 134 2.51 -7.18 19.08
C LEU A 134 2.18 -5.86 19.78
N TYR A 135 2.33 -4.75 19.06
CA TYR A 135 2.09 -3.41 19.57
C TYR A 135 1.04 -2.70 18.75
N TYR A 136 0.00 -2.22 19.42
CA TYR A 136 -1.12 -1.57 18.80
C TYR A 136 -1.49 -0.27 19.50
N HIS A 137 -1.56 0.81 18.74
CA HIS A 137 -2.05 2.11 19.17
C HIS A 137 -3.27 2.49 18.35
N ARG A 138 -4.32 2.96 19.01
CA ARG A 138 -5.50 3.51 18.33
C ARG A 138 -6.00 4.81 18.95
N THR A 139 -6.56 5.70 18.13
CA THR A 139 -7.41 6.80 18.61
C THR A 139 -8.89 6.41 18.49
N GLU A 140 -9.43 6.38 17.27
CA GLU A 140 -10.86 6.26 17.00
C GLU A 140 -11.19 5.01 16.18
N VAL A 141 -11.54 3.93 16.89
CA VAL A 141 -11.91 2.66 16.25
C VAL A 141 -13.15 2.06 16.92
N PRO A 142 -14.36 2.25 16.36
CA PRO A 142 -15.60 1.80 16.98
C PRO A 142 -15.71 0.28 16.99
N TYR A 143 -15.23 -0.43 15.96
CA TYR A 143 -15.31 -1.88 15.88
C TYR A 143 -13.95 -2.55 15.69
N CYS A 144 -13.61 -3.46 16.59
CA CYS A 144 -12.33 -4.15 16.60
C CYS A 144 -12.45 -5.61 17.03
N HIS A 145 -12.16 -6.54 16.12
CA HIS A 145 -11.96 -7.94 16.43
C HIS A 145 -10.46 -8.25 16.53
N ARG A 146 -10.10 -9.02 17.56
CA ARG A 146 -8.72 -9.33 17.93
C ARG A 146 -8.64 -10.77 18.41
N THR A 147 -7.71 -11.55 17.89
CA THR A 147 -7.43 -12.90 18.40
C THR A 147 -6.20 -12.92 19.31
N GLU A 148 -5.06 -12.35 18.89
CA GLU A 148 -3.84 -12.27 19.70
C GLU A 148 -3.21 -10.86 19.64
N VAL A 149 -3.17 -10.17 20.78
CA VAL A 149 -2.50 -8.85 20.93
C VAL A 149 -1.66 -8.84 22.19
N SER A 150 -0.38 -8.46 22.08
CA SER A 150 0.52 -8.39 23.25
C SER A 150 0.35 -7.07 24.03
N TYR A 151 0.26 -5.94 23.33
CA TYR A 151 0.13 -4.62 23.93
C TYR A 151 -0.84 -3.72 23.14
N CYS A 152 -1.76 -3.07 23.84
CA CYS A 152 -2.79 -2.20 23.27
C CYS A 152 -2.84 -0.87 24.03
N HIS A 153 -2.63 0.24 23.32
CA HIS A 153 -2.82 1.61 23.81
C HIS A 153 -3.99 2.27 23.09
N ARG A 154 -4.80 3.01 23.84
CA ARG A 154 -5.94 3.79 23.32
C ARG A 154 -5.88 5.19 23.91
N THR A 155 -5.89 6.18 23.05
CA THR A 155 -6.07 7.61 23.35
C THR A 155 -7.45 8.03 22.88
#